data_AF-A0A1I2IUQ0-F1
#
_entry.id   AF-A0A1I2IUQ0-F1
#
_cell.length_a   1.000
_cell.length_b   1.000
_cell.length_c   1.000
_cell.angle_alpha   90.00
_cell.angle_beta   90.00
_cell.angle_gamma   90.00
#
_symmetry.space_group_name_H-M   'P 1'
#
loop_
_entity.id
_entity.type
_entity.pdbx_description
1 polymer ?
#
loop_
_entity_poly.entity_id
_entity_poly.type
_entity_poly.pdbx_seq_one_letter_code
_entity_poly.pdbx_strand_id
1 'polypeptide(L)'
;MIWDVGTDQDLGDPKPPGCKGKIDFLFVISRYGGMSYFQTQLLAAFPQFIDTIQAKFADFDYHIMVVDGDPDWGSSSCDAQCPMPCPVPGYPCSYTPTTCDTTIGAGTVFPAGDDAPNKPCPIDGDRRYMVKGQTNLDDAFACVAQVGSNGRDWIGEALTAAVLPGLNKPGSCNEGFLRDDALLMVTLISNTFDYGPKPLGSKGSPGDWAAAVLQAKHDDAESVVMFSILSAGEPECDPDDRTCQLVKMFPHHLLADREEPDYGPFFEQATDLVEVACADFVPPG
;
A
#
# COMPACT_ATOMS: atom_id res chain seq x y z
N MET A 1 -19.45 -60.11 24.28
CA MET A 1 -19.06 -60.44 22.90
C MET A 1 -20.15 -59.84 22.03
N ILE A 2 -20.02 -58.62 21.52
CA ILE A 2 -19.09 -58.14 20.48
C ILE A 2 -18.40 -56.83 20.92
N TRP A 3 -17.17 -56.63 20.44
CA TRP A 3 -16.32 -55.45 20.61
C TRP A 3 -16.49 -54.46 19.44
N ASP A 4 -16.19 -53.19 19.75
CA ASP A 4 -15.50 -52.18 18.90
C ASP A 4 -16.23 -51.53 17.71
N VAL A 5 -16.29 -50.19 17.74
CA VAL A 5 -15.53 -49.32 16.83
C VAL A 5 -15.29 -47.97 17.52
N GLY A 6 -14.02 -47.61 17.73
CA GLY A 6 -13.54 -46.24 18.00
C GLY A 6 -13.82 -45.27 16.84
N THR A 7 -13.29 -44.07 16.75
CA THR A 7 -12.14 -43.38 17.35
C THR A 7 -12.29 -41.88 17.01
N ASP A 8 -11.59 -41.04 17.77
CA ASP A 8 -10.96 -39.77 17.35
C ASP A 8 -11.78 -38.73 16.58
N GLN A 9 -11.96 -37.54 17.15
CA GLN A 9 -11.10 -36.41 16.78
C GLN A 9 -11.43 -35.20 17.66
N ASP A 10 -10.35 -34.67 18.24
CA ASP A 10 -10.12 -33.30 18.63
C ASP A 10 -11.06 -32.33 17.89
N LEU A 11 -12.10 -31.85 18.58
CA LEU A 11 -12.84 -30.68 18.12
C LEU A 11 -11.90 -29.51 18.35
N GLY A 12 -10.97 -29.34 17.41
CA GLY A 12 -10.19 -28.12 17.30
C GLY A 12 -11.16 -26.95 17.41
N ASP A 13 -10.84 -26.03 18.31
CA ASP A 13 -11.65 -24.84 18.56
C ASP A 13 -12.15 -24.29 17.22
N PRO A 14 -13.46 -24.02 17.06
CA PRO A 14 -13.94 -23.38 15.85
C PRO A 14 -13.32 -21.99 15.81
N LYS A 15 -12.21 -21.86 15.07
CA LYS A 15 -11.58 -20.56 14.80
C LYS A 15 -12.71 -19.62 14.36
N PRO A 16 -12.88 -18.45 14.98
CA PRO A 16 -13.91 -17.51 14.55
C PRO A 16 -13.67 -17.16 13.07
N PRO A 17 -14.74 -16.97 12.27
CA PRO A 17 -14.65 -16.94 10.82
C PRO A 17 -13.93 -15.69 10.31
N GLY A 18 -12.66 -15.88 9.98
CA GLY A 18 -11.85 -15.06 9.07
C GLY A 18 -11.78 -13.56 9.33
N CYS A 19 -11.37 -12.81 8.31
CA CYS A 19 -11.22 -11.34 8.37
C CYS A 19 -12.51 -10.54 8.59
N LYS A 20 -13.67 -11.20 8.82
CA LYS A 20 -14.99 -10.56 9.01
C LYS A 20 -15.32 -9.50 7.94
N GLY A 21 -14.73 -9.65 6.75
CA GLY A 21 -14.84 -8.68 5.66
C GLY A 21 -14.13 -7.35 5.91
N LYS A 22 -13.13 -7.24 6.79
CA LYS A 22 -12.37 -6.00 6.98
C LYS A 22 -10.99 -6.11 6.35
N ILE A 23 -10.69 -5.19 5.43
CA ILE A 23 -9.40 -5.18 4.72
C ILE A 23 -8.88 -3.74 4.63
N ASP A 24 -7.65 -3.52 5.05
CA ASP A 24 -6.91 -2.27 4.83
C ASP A 24 -5.96 -2.48 3.65
N PHE A 25 -6.13 -1.70 2.58
CA PHE A 25 -5.25 -1.69 1.42
C PHE A 25 -4.29 -0.51 1.54
N LEU A 26 -2.99 -0.81 1.60
CA LEU A 26 -1.92 0.16 1.61
C LEU A 26 -1.14 0.09 0.30
N PHE A 27 -1.28 1.10 -0.55
CA PHE A 27 -0.46 1.26 -1.75
C PHE A 27 0.74 2.15 -1.43
N VAL A 28 1.95 1.64 -1.65
CA VAL A 28 3.21 2.37 -1.46
C VAL A 28 3.82 2.57 -2.84
N ILE A 29 3.74 3.80 -3.35
CA ILE A 29 4.05 4.10 -4.76
C ILE A 29 5.32 4.95 -4.84
N SER A 30 6.26 4.52 -5.67
CA SER A 30 7.47 5.28 -5.94
C SER A 30 7.15 6.58 -6.68
N ARG A 31 7.89 7.64 -6.34
CA ARG A 31 7.90 8.90 -7.09
C ARG A 31 9.15 9.04 -7.95
N TYR A 32 9.93 7.98 -8.10
CA TYR A 32 11.16 8.00 -8.88
C TYR A 32 10.91 8.36 -10.35
N GLY A 33 11.95 8.88 -11.00
CA GLY A 33 11.93 9.27 -12.40
C GLY A 33 11.43 8.15 -13.30
N GLY A 34 10.39 8.40 -14.10
CA GLY A 34 9.82 7.44 -15.04
C GLY A 34 8.60 6.66 -14.55
N MET A 35 8.05 7.00 -13.38
CA MET A 35 6.88 6.31 -12.82
C MET A 35 5.56 6.54 -13.56
N SER A 36 5.47 7.53 -14.45
CA SER A 36 4.25 7.89 -15.20
C SER A 36 3.59 6.70 -15.94
N TYR A 37 4.41 5.87 -16.60
CA TYR A 37 3.92 4.66 -17.29
C TYR A 37 3.32 3.65 -16.31
N PHE A 38 4.04 3.35 -15.23
CA PHE A 38 3.66 2.34 -14.23
C PHE A 38 2.43 2.77 -13.43
N GLN A 39 2.34 4.06 -13.07
CA GLN A 39 1.14 4.64 -12.46
C GLN A 39 -0.06 4.52 -13.41
N THR A 40 0.12 4.76 -14.72
CA THR A 40 -0.97 4.59 -15.70
C THR A 40 -1.51 3.16 -15.73
N GLN A 41 -0.63 2.14 -15.69
CA GLN A 41 -1.05 0.73 -15.65
C GLN A 41 -1.78 0.38 -14.35
N LEU A 42 -1.30 0.91 -13.21
CA LEU A 42 -2.00 0.77 -11.93
C LEU A 42 -3.42 1.35 -11.99
N LEU A 43 -3.57 2.56 -12.54
CA LEU A 43 -4.86 3.22 -12.65
C LEU A 43 -5.82 2.44 -13.57
N ALA A 44 -5.30 1.82 -14.62
CA ALA A 44 -6.08 0.99 -15.52
C ALA A 44 -6.58 -0.32 -14.85
N ALA A 45 -5.78 -0.90 -13.96
CA ALA A 45 -6.11 -2.15 -13.27
C ALA A 45 -7.02 -1.96 -12.04
N PHE A 46 -6.99 -0.78 -11.42
CA PHE A 46 -7.69 -0.53 -10.15
C PHE A 46 -9.21 -0.75 -10.20
N PRO A 47 -9.97 -0.33 -11.24
CA PRO A 47 -11.40 -0.58 -11.29
C PRO A 47 -11.74 -2.08 -11.24
N GLN A 48 -11.03 -2.88 -12.04
CA GLN A 48 -11.22 -4.34 -12.04
C GLN A 48 -10.84 -4.95 -10.70
N PHE A 49 -9.74 -4.49 -10.08
CA PHE A 49 -9.34 -4.94 -8.75
C PHE A 49 -10.44 -4.72 -7.70
N ILE A 50 -11.02 -3.52 -7.65
CA ILE A 50 -12.09 -3.22 -6.69
C ILE A 50 -13.36 -4.00 -6.99
N ASP A 51 -13.72 -4.18 -8.27
CA ASP A 51 -14.85 -5.02 -8.66
C ASP A 51 -14.65 -6.48 -8.21
N THR A 52 -13.44 -7.03 -8.39
CA THR A 52 -13.09 -8.40 -7.95
C THR A 52 -13.18 -8.54 -6.44
N ILE A 53 -12.65 -7.57 -5.68
CA ILE A 53 -12.75 -7.55 -4.21
C ILE A 53 -14.22 -7.46 -3.78
N GLN A 54 -15.01 -6.54 -4.36
CA GLN A 54 -16.43 -6.38 -4.06
C GLN A 54 -17.25 -7.65 -4.34
N ALA A 55 -16.89 -8.38 -5.40
CA ALA A 55 -17.54 -9.64 -5.76
C ALA A 55 -17.18 -10.79 -4.80
N LYS A 56 -15.92 -10.89 -4.39
CA LYS A 56 -15.42 -11.96 -3.50
C LYS A 56 -15.78 -11.75 -2.04
N PHE A 57 -15.76 -10.49 -1.59
CA PHE A 57 -15.99 -10.12 -0.19
C PHE A 57 -17.25 -9.26 -0.08
N ALA A 58 -18.41 -9.85 -0.34
CA ALA A 58 -19.70 -9.16 -0.16
C ALA A 58 -19.78 -8.55 1.25
N ASP A 59 -20.22 -7.29 1.34
CA ASP A 59 -20.29 -6.48 2.56
C ASP A 59 -18.97 -6.09 3.24
N PHE A 60 -17.82 -6.28 2.59
CA PHE A 60 -16.53 -5.87 3.17
C PHE A 60 -16.45 -4.37 3.49
N ASP A 61 -15.78 -4.05 4.58
CA ASP A 61 -15.47 -2.73 5.11
C ASP A 61 -13.99 -2.45 4.89
N TYR A 62 -13.69 -1.60 3.91
CA TYR A 62 -12.32 -1.33 3.49
C TYR A 62 -11.85 0.06 3.82
N HIS A 63 -10.54 0.14 4.05
CA HIS A 63 -9.78 1.37 3.92
C HIS A 63 -8.79 1.23 2.77
N ILE A 64 -8.62 2.26 1.95
CA ILE A 64 -7.62 2.31 0.88
C ILE A 64 -6.78 3.57 1.07
N MET A 65 -5.50 3.40 1.39
CA MET A 65 -4.55 4.49 1.53
C MET A 65 -3.45 4.36 0.50
N VAL A 66 -3.12 5.47 -0.15
CA VAL A 66 -1.90 5.60 -0.94
C VAL A 66 -0.91 6.41 -0.13
N VAL A 67 0.34 5.95 -0.05
CA VAL A 67 1.48 6.75 0.43
C VAL A 67 2.54 6.74 -0.67
N ASP A 68 3.35 7.80 -0.70
CA ASP A 68 4.48 7.88 -1.64
C ASP A 68 5.84 7.64 -0.96
N GLY A 69 6.81 7.24 -1.77
CA GLY A 69 8.18 6.92 -1.35
C GLY A 69 9.08 8.15 -1.13
N ASP A 70 8.55 9.36 -0.98
CA ASP A 70 9.33 10.59 -0.84
C ASP A 70 9.11 11.26 0.53
N PRO A 71 10.18 11.72 1.22
CA PRO A 71 10.03 12.57 2.40
C PRO A 71 9.53 13.98 2.09
N ASP A 72 9.67 14.45 0.84
CA ASP A 72 9.38 15.80 0.43
C ASP A 72 8.07 15.86 -0.38
N TRP A 73 7.25 16.88 -0.09
CA TRP A 73 6.07 17.17 -0.89
C TRP A 73 6.43 17.90 -2.17
N GLY A 74 5.72 17.62 -3.27
CA GLY A 74 5.81 18.41 -4.49
C GLY A 74 7.14 18.24 -5.24
N SER A 75 7.68 19.33 -5.75
CA SER A 75 8.96 19.38 -6.44
C SER A 75 9.81 20.46 -5.81
N SER A 76 10.88 20.07 -5.14
CA SER A 76 11.83 21.00 -4.50
C SER A 76 12.34 22.08 -5.47
N SER A 77 12.46 21.75 -6.75
CA SER A 77 12.83 22.69 -7.81
C SER A 77 11.74 23.71 -8.13
N CYS A 78 10.46 23.32 -8.06
CA CYS A 78 9.34 24.24 -8.19
C CYS A 78 9.15 25.07 -6.92
N ASP A 79 9.25 24.45 -5.75
CA ASP A 79 9.08 25.12 -4.46
C ASP A 79 10.09 26.27 -4.30
N ALA A 80 11.33 26.06 -4.74
CA ALA A 80 12.36 27.10 -4.74
C ALA A 80 12.10 28.23 -5.76
N GLN A 81 11.31 27.98 -6.81
CA GLN A 81 10.96 28.98 -7.82
C GLN A 81 9.70 29.78 -7.45
N CYS A 82 8.81 29.21 -6.66
CA CYS A 82 7.58 29.89 -6.26
C CYS A 82 7.89 31.24 -5.57
N PRO A 83 7.15 32.32 -5.89
CA PRO A 83 5.89 32.34 -6.64
C PRO A 83 6.06 32.52 -8.16
N MET A 84 7.28 32.47 -8.71
CA MET A 84 7.46 32.50 -10.16
C MET A 84 6.88 31.23 -10.80
N PRO A 85 6.37 31.29 -12.04
CA PRO A 85 5.81 30.13 -12.71
C PRO A 85 6.84 28.98 -12.77
N CYS A 86 6.51 27.84 -12.15
CA CYS A 86 7.28 26.62 -12.33
C CYS A 86 7.05 26.05 -13.75
N PRO A 87 8.05 25.45 -14.40
CA PRO A 87 7.86 24.73 -15.66
C PRO A 87 6.85 23.57 -15.59
N VAL A 88 6.63 23.01 -14.40
CA VAL A 88 5.64 21.94 -14.16
C VAL A 88 4.23 22.51 -14.31
N PRO A 89 3.43 22.04 -15.30
CA PRO A 89 2.10 22.58 -15.55
C PRO A 89 1.16 22.43 -14.36
N GLY A 90 0.51 23.54 -13.98
CA GLY A 90 -0.46 23.54 -12.89
C GLY A 90 0.15 23.44 -11.50
N TYR A 91 1.48 23.49 -11.35
CA TYR A 91 2.13 23.36 -10.05
C TYR A 91 1.57 24.39 -9.04
N PRO A 92 1.11 23.93 -7.87
CA PRO A 92 0.32 24.75 -6.96
C PRO A 92 1.20 25.66 -6.07
N CYS A 93 1.86 26.67 -6.64
CA CYS A 93 2.73 27.60 -5.89
C CYS A 93 2.03 28.38 -4.76
N SER A 94 0.70 28.43 -4.73
CA SER A 94 -0.08 29.06 -3.67
C SER A 94 -0.45 28.11 -2.54
N TYR A 95 -0.23 26.81 -2.69
CA TYR A 95 -0.48 25.83 -1.64
C TYR A 95 0.66 25.83 -0.62
N THR A 96 0.30 25.74 0.65
CA THR A 96 1.27 25.54 1.73
C THR A 96 1.07 24.12 2.26
N PRO A 97 2.03 23.20 2.05
CA PRO A 97 1.95 21.84 2.55
C PRO A 97 1.74 21.81 4.06
N THR A 98 0.83 20.95 4.50
CA THR A 98 0.63 20.66 5.92
C THR A 98 1.78 19.80 6.44
N THR A 99 1.89 19.67 7.76
CA THR A 99 2.85 18.73 8.37
C THR A 99 2.66 17.30 7.85
N CYS A 100 1.41 16.87 7.62
CA CYS A 100 1.14 15.54 7.08
C CYS A 100 1.55 15.40 5.62
N ASP A 101 1.49 16.47 4.82
CA ASP A 101 1.93 16.41 3.42
C ASP A 101 3.44 16.21 3.28
N THR A 102 4.22 16.65 4.28
CA THR A 102 5.68 16.49 4.34
C THR A 102 6.11 15.41 5.33
N THR A 103 5.22 14.46 5.67
CA THR A 103 5.53 13.35 6.56
C THR A 103 5.50 12.05 5.76
N ILE A 104 6.66 11.42 5.61
CA ILE A 104 6.76 10.12 4.92
C ILE A 104 5.83 9.08 5.60
N GLY A 105 5.11 8.31 4.78
CA GLY A 105 4.11 7.34 5.24
C GLY A 105 2.76 7.94 5.63
N ALA A 106 2.56 9.26 5.59
CA ALA A 106 1.23 9.84 5.67
C ALA A 106 0.48 9.66 4.33
N GLY A 107 -0.82 9.38 4.39
CA GLY A 107 -1.62 9.17 3.18
C GLY A 107 -1.60 10.35 2.21
N THR A 108 -1.55 10.15 0.91
CA THR A 108 -1.51 11.23 -0.09
C THR A 108 -2.90 11.84 -0.26
N VAL A 109 -3.02 13.18 -0.17
CA VAL A 109 -4.29 13.91 -0.43
C VAL A 109 -4.13 15.03 -1.45
N PHE A 110 -2.89 15.43 -1.74
CA PHE A 110 -2.56 16.46 -2.72
C PHE A 110 -1.22 16.11 -3.38
N PRO A 111 -1.19 15.19 -4.35
CA PRO A 111 0.01 14.91 -5.11
C PRO A 111 0.37 16.10 -6.02
N ALA A 112 1.64 16.46 -6.01
CA ALA A 112 2.17 17.59 -6.75
C ALA A 112 3.55 17.25 -7.35
N GLY A 113 3.90 17.90 -8.45
CA GLY A 113 5.12 17.66 -9.20
C GLY A 113 4.87 17.22 -10.65
N ASP A 114 5.91 16.71 -11.29
CA ASP A 114 5.86 16.16 -12.64
C ASP A 114 4.96 14.92 -12.65
N ASP A 115 4.17 14.78 -13.71
CA ASP A 115 3.19 13.69 -13.89
C ASP A 115 2.12 13.57 -12.80
N ALA A 116 2.08 14.46 -11.81
CA ALA A 116 1.04 14.51 -10.78
C ALA A 116 -0.16 15.36 -11.24
N PRO A 117 -1.36 15.17 -10.67
CA PRO A 117 -2.54 15.97 -11.04
C PRO A 117 -2.46 17.42 -10.53
N ASN A 118 -1.50 17.74 -9.65
CA ASN A 118 -1.24 19.09 -9.14
C ASN A 118 -2.49 19.78 -8.56
N LYS A 119 -3.35 19.00 -7.89
CA LYS A 119 -4.58 19.47 -7.25
C LYS A 119 -4.92 18.63 -6.01
N PRO A 120 -5.75 19.15 -5.08
CA PRO A 120 -6.33 18.35 -4.01
C PRO A 120 -7.19 17.21 -4.57
N CYS A 121 -7.11 16.04 -3.93
CA CYS A 121 -7.88 14.86 -4.29
C CYS A 121 -9.19 14.77 -3.49
N PRO A 122 -10.28 14.26 -4.09
CA PRO A 122 -11.61 14.30 -3.50
C PRO A 122 -11.84 13.13 -2.52
N ILE A 123 -11.04 13.02 -1.45
CA ILE A 123 -11.28 12.03 -0.38
C ILE A 123 -12.37 12.53 0.56
N ASP A 124 -13.35 11.66 0.87
CA ASP A 124 -14.47 12.01 1.75
C ASP A 124 -14.05 12.05 3.24
N GLY A 125 -14.66 12.99 3.98
CA GLY A 125 -14.60 13.01 5.44
C GLY A 125 -13.29 13.49 6.06
N ASP A 126 -12.53 14.35 5.38
CA ASP A 126 -11.27 14.95 5.85
C ASP A 126 -10.20 13.91 6.26
N ARG A 127 -10.23 12.73 5.62
CA ARG A 127 -9.27 11.63 5.83
C ARG A 127 -8.13 11.69 4.82
N ARG A 128 -7.07 10.92 5.10
CA ARG A 128 -5.97 10.67 4.15
C ARG A 128 -6.06 9.29 3.48
N TYR A 129 -7.22 8.66 3.57
CA TYR A 129 -7.53 7.35 3.00
C TYR A 129 -9.02 7.27 2.65
N MET A 130 -9.35 6.47 1.64
CA MET A 130 -10.72 6.23 1.19
C MET A 130 -11.35 5.11 2.02
N VAL A 131 -12.66 5.18 2.22
CA VAL A 131 -13.42 4.17 2.96
C VAL A 131 -14.61 3.67 2.14
N LYS A 132 -15.25 2.59 2.60
CA LYS A 132 -16.51 2.11 2.00
C LYS A 132 -17.52 3.25 1.85
N GLY A 133 -17.99 3.45 0.62
CA GLY A 133 -18.94 4.52 0.27
C GLY A 133 -18.30 5.83 -0.19
N GLN A 134 -16.98 5.87 -0.39
CA GLN A 134 -16.27 6.98 -1.04
C GLN A 134 -16.96 7.39 -2.34
N THR A 135 -17.27 8.68 -2.45
CA THR A 135 -17.82 9.30 -3.66
C THR A 135 -16.79 9.21 -4.78
N ASN A 136 -17.19 8.65 -5.93
CA ASN A 136 -16.32 8.46 -7.11
C ASN A 136 -14.96 7.82 -6.75
N LEU A 137 -15.00 6.64 -6.13
CA LEU A 137 -13.80 5.92 -5.66
C LEU A 137 -12.69 5.84 -6.72
N ASP A 138 -13.02 5.53 -7.96
CA ASP A 138 -12.03 5.42 -9.05
C ASP A 138 -11.31 6.75 -9.30
N ASP A 139 -12.04 7.87 -9.33
CA ASP A 139 -11.46 9.20 -9.51
C ASP A 139 -10.63 9.62 -8.28
N ALA A 140 -11.10 9.28 -7.08
CA ALA A 140 -10.39 9.57 -5.84
C ALA A 140 -9.07 8.81 -5.78
N PHE A 141 -9.09 7.50 -6.04
CA PHE A 141 -7.91 6.65 -6.12
C PHE A 141 -6.97 7.12 -7.23
N ALA A 142 -7.48 7.36 -8.44
CA ALA A 142 -6.67 7.84 -9.55
C ALA A 142 -5.93 9.14 -9.22
N CYS A 143 -6.59 10.07 -8.53
CA CYS A 143 -5.96 11.30 -8.09
C CYS A 143 -4.82 11.03 -7.10
N VAL A 144 -5.02 10.21 -6.07
CA VAL A 144 -3.99 9.99 -5.03
C VAL A 144 -2.88 9.03 -5.44
N ALA A 145 -3.17 8.08 -6.33
CA ALA A 145 -2.22 7.10 -6.84
C ALA A 145 -1.32 7.66 -7.95
N GLN A 146 -1.72 8.76 -8.59
CA GLN A 146 -0.88 9.52 -9.50
C GLN A 146 0.07 10.45 -8.71
N VAL A 147 0.98 9.84 -7.94
CA VAL A 147 1.88 10.53 -6.99
C VAL A 147 2.96 11.39 -7.65
N GLY A 148 3.13 11.28 -8.97
CA GLY A 148 4.15 12.01 -9.74
C GLY A 148 5.48 11.26 -9.88
N SER A 149 6.46 11.90 -10.53
CA SER A 149 7.69 11.22 -11.01
C SER A 149 9.01 11.98 -10.73
N ASN A 150 9.00 13.02 -9.90
CA ASN A 150 10.18 13.86 -9.62
C ASN A 150 10.75 13.67 -8.19
N GLY A 151 10.58 12.48 -7.63
CA GLY A 151 10.86 12.18 -6.24
C GLY A 151 11.75 10.97 -5.99
N ARG A 152 11.55 10.32 -4.84
CA ARG A 152 12.32 9.16 -4.37
C ARG A 152 11.53 7.84 -4.45
N ASP A 153 12.27 6.76 -4.27
CA ASP A 153 11.83 5.36 -4.20
C ASP A 153 12.04 4.77 -2.80
N TRP A 154 11.90 5.58 -1.73
CA TRP A 154 12.11 5.14 -0.35
C TRP A 154 10.90 4.36 0.19
N ILE A 155 10.52 3.32 -0.56
CA ILE A 155 9.34 2.48 -0.35
C ILE A 155 9.40 1.79 1.01
N GLY A 156 10.55 1.25 1.41
CA GLY A 156 10.70 0.54 2.69
C GLY A 156 10.45 1.45 3.90
N GLU A 157 10.96 2.68 3.87
CA GLU A 157 10.75 3.66 4.92
C GLU A 157 9.32 4.20 4.93
N ALA A 158 8.73 4.46 3.76
CA ALA A 158 7.34 4.89 3.65
C ALA A 158 6.35 3.84 4.16
N LEU A 159 6.53 2.57 3.77
CA LEU A 159 5.77 1.45 4.32
C LEU A 159 5.88 1.39 5.84
N THR A 160 7.10 1.39 6.34
CA THR A 160 7.37 1.32 7.79
C THR A 160 6.66 2.46 8.52
N ALA A 161 6.81 3.70 8.04
CA ALA A 161 6.18 4.86 8.67
C ALA A 161 4.64 4.77 8.64
N ALA A 162 4.06 4.35 7.51
CA ALA A 162 2.62 4.26 7.32
C ALA A 162 1.92 3.32 8.31
N VAL A 163 2.59 2.26 8.75
CA VAL A 163 2.04 1.28 9.71
C VAL A 163 2.36 1.58 11.17
N LEU A 164 3.21 2.58 11.46
CA LEU A 164 3.57 2.90 12.84
C LEU A 164 2.38 3.46 13.64
N PRO A 165 2.26 3.13 14.93
CA PRO A 165 1.24 3.71 15.81
C PRO A 165 1.29 5.25 15.86
N GLY A 166 2.48 5.83 15.64
CA GLY A 166 2.68 7.28 15.61
C GLY A 166 1.85 7.99 14.55
N LEU A 167 1.57 7.36 13.40
CA LEU A 167 0.75 7.93 12.34
C LEU A 167 -0.72 7.50 12.41
N ASN A 168 -1.03 6.35 13.02
CA ASN A 168 -2.39 5.79 13.02
C ASN A 168 -3.23 6.12 14.27
N LYS A 169 -2.62 6.62 15.35
CA LYS A 169 -3.32 7.01 16.58
C LYS A 169 -4.25 8.22 16.39
N PRO A 170 -5.19 8.47 17.32
CA PRO A 170 -6.04 9.66 17.29
C PRO A 170 -5.25 10.97 17.21
N GLY A 171 -5.66 11.85 16.30
CA GLY A 171 -5.04 13.14 16.00
C GLY A 171 -3.80 13.10 15.10
N SER A 172 -3.38 11.91 14.65
CA SER A 172 -2.25 11.75 13.72
C SER A 172 -2.71 11.70 12.26
N CYS A 173 -1.78 11.78 11.32
CA CYS A 173 -2.07 11.92 9.89
C CYS A 173 -2.94 10.81 9.29
N ASN A 174 -2.75 9.57 9.74
CA ASN A 174 -3.47 8.39 9.26
C ASN A 174 -4.45 7.87 10.31
N GLU A 175 -4.99 8.75 11.16
CA GLU A 175 -5.92 8.38 12.22
C GLU A 175 -7.00 7.41 11.71
N GLY A 176 -7.05 6.22 12.29
CA GLY A 176 -8.07 5.22 11.99
C GLY A 176 -7.90 4.48 10.66
N PHE A 177 -6.77 4.63 9.95
CA PHE A 177 -6.47 3.82 8.76
C PHE A 177 -6.21 2.36 9.14
N LEU A 178 -5.17 2.09 9.92
CA LEU A 178 -4.77 0.72 10.24
C LEU A 178 -5.63 0.14 11.38
N ARG A 179 -6.42 -0.88 11.08
CA ARG A 179 -7.32 -1.54 12.02
C ARG A 179 -6.74 -2.87 12.51
N ASP A 180 -6.83 -3.08 13.81
CA ASP A 180 -6.37 -4.33 14.44
C ASP A 180 -7.13 -5.55 13.91
N ASP A 181 -8.43 -5.40 13.66
CA ASP A 181 -9.35 -6.47 13.24
C ASP A 181 -9.55 -6.59 11.73
N ALA A 182 -8.72 -5.91 10.92
CA ALA A 182 -8.70 -6.02 9.46
C ALA A 182 -7.49 -6.82 8.96
N LEU A 183 -7.61 -7.48 7.81
CA LEU A 183 -6.45 -7.95 7.04
C LEU A 183 -5.70 -6.73 6.47
N LEU A 184 -4.37 -6.74 6.43
CA LEU A 184 -3.58 -5.71 5.74
C LEU A 184 -3.07 -6.26 4.41
N MET A 185 -3.48 -5.67 3.30
CA MET A 185 -2.88 -5.90 1.99
C MET A 185 -1.99 -4.73 1.62
N VAL A 186 -0.69 -4.97 1.47
CA VAL A 186 0.29 -3.97 1.04
C VAL A 186 0.63 -4.20 -0.43
N THR A 187 0.52 -3.15 -1.24
CA THR A 187 0.92 -3.15 -2.66
C THR A 187 2.11 -2.21 -2.86
N LEU A 188 3.28 -2.75 -3.21
CA LEU A 188 4.48 -1.97 -3.53
C LEU A 188 4.60 -1.77 -5.04
N ILE A 189 4.84 -0.55 -5.50
CA ILE A 189 4.94 -0.25 -6.93
C ILE A 189 6.13 0.67 -7.19
N SER A 190 7.07 0.20 -8.01
CA SER A 190 8.26 0.99 -8.35
C SER A 190 8.89 0.57 -9.67
N ASN A 191 9.42 1.56 -10.40
CA ASN A 191 10.24 1.39 -11.60
C ASN A 191 11.74 1.33 -11.29
N THR A 192 12.07 1.14 -10.01
CA THR A 192 13.41 0.88 -9.51
C THR A 192 13.29 0.09 -8.20
N PHE A 193 14.41 -0.31 -7.61
CA PHE A 193 14.46 -0.88 -6.28
C PHE A 193 15.06 0.10 -5.28
N ASP A 194 14.67 -0.03 -4.02
CA ASP A 194 15.19 0.77 -2.92
C ASP A 194 16.70 0.53 -2.75
N TYR A 195 17.52 1.44 -3.30
CA TYR A 195 18.96 1.28 -3.57
C TYR A 195 19.88 1.07 -2.34
N GLY A 196 19.36 1.01 -1.12
CA GLY A 196 20.17 0.75 0.08
C GLY A 196 19.95 1.77 1.18
N PRO A 197 20.85 1.85 2.18
CA PRO A 197 20.67 2.75 3.30
C PRO A 197 20.72 4.22 2.87
N LYS A 198 20.34 5.10 3.80
CA LYS A 198 20.57 6.54 3.67
C LYS A 198 22.05 6.83 3.32
N PRO A 199 22.32 7.83 2.47
CA PRO A 199 21.38 8.84 1.96
C PRO A 199 20.66 8.46 0.66
N LEU A 200 20.92 7.30 0.07
CA LEU A 200 20.45 6.97 -1.27
C LEU A 200 19.10 6.23 -1.27
N GLY A 201 18.81 5.40 -0.26
CA GLY A 201 17.52 4.74 -0.11
C GLY A 201 16.91 4.88 1.28
N SER A 202 16.06 3.92 1.63
CA SER A 202 15.32 3.92 2.89
C SER A 202 16.20 3.64 4.11
N LYS A 203 15.82 4.25 5.24
CA LYS A 203 16.31 3.85 6.56
C LYS A 203 15.80 2.44 6.92
N GLY A 204 16.62 1.66 7.61
CA GLY A 204 16.31 0.28 8.00
C GLY A 204 16.79 -0.73 6.97
N SER A 205 16.42 -1.99 7.14
CA SER A 205 16.66 -3.15 6.27
C SER A 205 15.32 -3.82 5.90
N PRO A 206 15.27 -4.71 4.88
CA PRO A 206 14.07 -5.49 4.60
C PRO A 206 13.50 -6.20 5.85
N GLY A 207 14.38 -6.73 6.71
CA GLY A 207 13.98 -7.34 7.97
C GLY A 207 13.40 -6.35 8.98
N ASP A 208 13.93 -5.13 9.06
CA ASP A 208 13.37 -4.09 9.94
C ASP A 208 11.97 -3.66 9.46
N TRP A 209 11.77 -3.55 8.14
CA TRP A 209 10.48 -3.18 7.55
C TRP A 209 9.45 -4.29 7.73
N ALA A 210 9.85 -5.56 7.52
CA ALA A 210 8.99 -6.71 7.77
C ALA A 210 8.56 -6.77 9.24
N ALA A 211 9.51 -6.59 10.17
CA ALA A 211 9.22 -6.56 11.60
C ALA A 211 8.25 -5.44 11.97
N ALA A 212 8.35 -4.26 11.36
CA ALA A 212 7.41 -3.17 11.60
C ALA A 212 5.99 -3.50 11.14
N VAL A 213 5.83 -4.11 9.97
CA VAL A 213 4.52 -4.54 9.45
C VAL A 213 3.92 -5.65 10.31
N LEU A 214 4.72 -6.66 10.69
CA LEU A 214 4.29 -7.75 11.57
C LEU A 214 3.88 -7.21 12.95
N GLN A 215 4.70 -6.34 13.54
CA GLN A 215 4.37 -5.73 14.83
C GLN A 215 3.07 -4.91 14.76
N ALA A 216 2.83 -4.21 13.65
CA ALA A 216 1.60 -3.45 13.43
C ALA A 216 0.36 -4.35 13.33
N LYS A 217 0.56 -5.65 13.13
CA LYS A 217 -0.46 -6.69 13.07
C LYS A 217 -0.26 -7.79 14.12
N HIS A 218 0.21 -7.40 15.32
CA HIS A 218 0.31 -8.29 16.49
C HIS A 218 1.19 -9.52 16.27
N ASP A 219 2.23 -9.37 15.46
CA ASP A 219 3.15 -10.43 15.03
C ASP A 219 2.46 -11.59 14.28
N ASP A 220 1.25 -11.35 13.74
CA ASP A 220 0.49 -12.31 12.94
C ASP A 220 0.79 -12.14 11.44
N ALA A 221 1.70 -12.97 10.93
CA ALA A 221 2.06 -12.99 9.52
C ALA A 221 0.92 -13.43 8.60
N GLU A 222 -0.08 -14.17 9.10
CA GLU A 222 -1.24 -14.62 8.31
C GLU A 222 -2.22 -13.46 8.04
N SER A 223 -2.13 -12.39 8.84
CA SER A 223 -2.97 -11.20 8.68
C SER A 223 -2.47 -10.20 7.63
N VAL A 224 -1.38 -10.52 6.93
CA VAL A 224 -0.72 -9.63 5.97
C VAL A 224 -0.56 -10.31 4.61
N VAL A 225 -0.99 -9.61 3.56
CA VAL A 225 -0.72 -9.98 2.16
C VAL A 225 0.23 -8.96 1.54
N MET A 226 1.38 -9.40 1.05
CA MET A 226 2.35 -8.55 0.36
C MET A 226 2.28 -8.76 -1.15
N PHE A 227 1.82 -7.76 -1.87
CA PHE A 227 1.83 -7.73 -3.33
C PHE A 227 2.85 -6.70 -3.81
N SER A 228 3.65 -7.04 -4.82
CA SER A 228 4.56 -6.07 -5.41
C SER A 228 4.57 -6.13 -6.93
N ILE A 229 4.57 -4.96 -7.55
CA ILE A 229 4.77 -4.74 -8.97
C ILE A 229 6.12 -4.04 -9.12
N LEU A 230 7.17 -4.84 -9.31
CA LEU A 230 8.57 -4.41 -9.25
C LEU A 230 9.34 -5.04 -10.42
N SER A 231 10.62 -4.70 -10.55
CA SER A 231 11.51 -5.45 -11.43
C SER A 231 11.81 -6.79 -10.76
N ALA A 232 10.98 -7.81 -10.99
CA ALA A 232 11.33 -9.15 -10.57
C ALA A 232 12.59 -9.55 -11.35
N GLY A 233 13.73 -9.66 -10.66
CA GLY A 233 14.83 -10.45 -11.19
C GLY A 233 14.24 -11.84 -11.47
N GLU A 234 14.17 -12.26 -12.71
CA GLU A 234 13.61 -13.58 -13.03
C GLU A 234 14.76 -14.60 -13.04
N PRO A 235 14.70 -15.72 -12.27
CA PRO A 235 13.58 -16.23 -11.45
C PRO A 235 13.67 -15.89 -9.94
N GLU A 236 14.63 -15.06 -9.51
CA GLU A 236 14.83 -14.67 -8.11
C GLU A 236 15.04 -13.16 -7.99
N CYS A 237 14.52 -12.55 -6.90
CA CYS A 237 14.78 -11.15 -6.56
C CYS A 237 16.25 -10.79 -6.82
N ASP A 238 16.46 -9.67 -7.50
CA ASP A 238 17.80 -9.10 -7.61
C ASP A 238 18.39 -8.96 -6.18
N PRO A 239 19.64 -9.37 -5.93
CA PRO A 239 20.27 -9.25 -4.62
C PRO A 239 20.30 -7.82 -4.06
N ASP A 240 20.18 -6.81 -4.92
CA ASP A 240 20.08 -5.40 -4.53
C ASP A 240 18.61 -4.93 -4.41
N ASP A 241 17.64 -5.73 -4.84
CA ASP A 241 16.21 -5.44 -4.68
C ASP A 241 15.70 -5.76 -3.26
N ARG A 242 15.91 -4.79 -2.39
CA ARG A 242 15.49 -4.81 -0.99
C ARG A 242 13.98 -4.85 -0.82
N THR A 243 13.22 -4.31 -1.78
CA THR A 243 11.75 -4.34 -1.76
C THR A 243 11.22 -5.73 -2.11
N CYS A 244 11.81 -6.41 -3.07
CA CYS A 244 11.50 -7.81 -3.39
C CYS A 244 11.90 -8.75 -2.24
N GLN A 245 13.07 -8.53 -1.62
CA GLN A 245 13.50 -9.27 -0.43
C GLN A 245 12.50 -9.17 0.71
N LEU A 246 11.98 -7.96 0.99
CA LEU A 246 10.93 -7.73 1.99
C LEU A 246 9.68 -8.55 1.70
N VAL A 247 9.17 -8.48 0.45
CA VAL A 247 7.90 -9.13 0.07
C VAL A 247 7.95 -10.64 0.31
N LYS A 248 9.08 -11.28 -0.02
CA LYS A 248 9.29 -12.73 0.21
C LYS A 248 9.38 -13.15 1.68
N MET A 249 9.41 -12.21 2.63
CA MET A 249 9.42 -12.53 4.05
C MET A 249 8.04 -12.88 4.61
N PHE A 250 6.97 -12.68 3.82
CA PHE A 250 5.59 -12.93 4.24
C PHE A 250 5.06 -14.23 3.62
N PRO A 251 4.22 -15.01 4.33
CA PRO A 251 3.69 -16.26 3.81
C PRO A 251 2.76 -16.02 2.62
N HIS A 252 1.90 -15.00 2.70
CA HIS A 252 1.01 -14.58 1.61
C HIS A 252 1.68 -13.48 0.81
N HIS A 253 2.37 -13.84 -0.27
CA HIS A 253 3.01 -12.85 -1.14
C HIS A 253 2.87 -13.16 -2.63
N LEU A 254 2.87 -12.10 -3.43
CA LEU A 254 2.90 -12.16 -4.89
C LEU A 254 3.90 -11.14 -5.45
N LEU A 255 4.76 -11.60 -6.35
CA LEU A 255 5.66 -10.76 -7.14
C LEU A 255 5.11 -10.71 -8.58
N ALA A 256 4.88 -9.51 -9.08
CA ALA A 256 4.53 -9.25 -10.47
C ALA A 256 5.63 -8.41 -11.13
N ASP A 257 5.91 -8.73 -12.40
CA ASP A 257 6.84 -7.93 -13.20
C ASP A 257 6.16 -6.63 -13.63
N ARG A 258 6.79 -5.50 -13.27
CA ARG A 258 6.34 -4.16 -13.63
C ARG A 258 6.33 -3.90 -15.14
N GLU A 259 7.10 -4.64 -15.92
CA GLU A 259 7.18 -4.47 -17.38
C GLU A 259 5.97 -5.10 -18.08
N GLU A 260 5.14 -5.85 -17.36
CA GLU A 260 3.87 -6.36 -17.87
C GLU A 260 2.94 -5.19 -18.27
N PRO A 261 2.29 -5.26 -19.44
CA PRO A 261 1.47 -4.17 -19.96
C PRO A 261 0.08 -4.10 -19.31
N ASP A 262 -0.28 -5.07 -18.48
CA ASP A 262 -1.57 -5.16 -17.79
C ASP A 262 -1.38 -5.75 -16.39
N TYR A 263 -1.75 -4.98 -15.36
CA TYR A 263 -1.66 -5.41 -13.97
C TYR A 263 -2.92 -6.11 -13.45
N GLY A 264 -4.03 -6.07 -14.20
CA GLY A 264 -5.31 -6.67 -13.81
C GLY A 264 -5.20 -8.14 -13.38
N PRO A 265 -4.57 -9.02 -14.18
CA PRO A 265 -4.39 -10.44 -13.83
C PRO A 265 -3.60 -10.67 -12.53
N PHE A 266 -2.68 -9.77 -12.17
CA PHE A 266 -1.91 -9.89 -10.92
C PHE A 266 -2.71 -9.40 -9.72
N PHE A 267 -3.55 -8.37 -9.88
CA PHE A 267 -4.51 -7.98 -8.83
C PHE A 267 -5.56 -9.06 -8.56
N GLU A 268 -5.99 -9.81 -9.59
CA GLU A 268 -6.88 -10.95 -9.41
C GLU A 268 -6.22 -12.04 -8.55
N GLN A 269 -4.97 -12.41 -8.86
CA GLN A 269 -4.17 -13.36 -8.09
C GLN A 269 -3.88 -12.87 -6.66
N ALA A 270 -3.53 -11.60 -6.50
CA ALA A 270 -3.34 -11.02 -5.16
C ALA A 270 -4.63 -11.08 -4.34
N THR A 271 -5.79 -10.94 -5.00
CA THR A 271 -7.09 -11.09 -4.35
C THR A 271 -7.39 -12.55 -3.96
N ASP A 272 -6.94 -13.54 -4.73
CA ASP A 272 -7.01 -14.95 -4.31
C ASP A 272 -6.21 -15.18 -3.02
N LEU A 273 -5.04 -14.55 -2.88
CA LEU A 273 -4.25 -14.61 -1.65
C LEU A 273 -4.98 -13.96 -0.46
N VAL A 274 -5.68 -12.85 -0.69
CA VAL A 274 -6.53 -12.22 0.34
C VAL A 274 -7.60 -13.20 0.82
N GLU A 275 -8.21 -13.99 -0.06
CA GLU A 275 -9.22 -14.98 0.32
C GLU A 275 -8.63 -16.07 1.22
N VAL A 276 -7.44 -16.58 0.88
CA VAL A 276 -6.70 -17.56 1.68
C VAL A 276 -6.31 -16.97 3.04
N ALA A 277 -5.66 -15.80 3.05
CA ALA A 277 -5.23 -15.12 4.28
C ALA A 277 -6.43 -14.81 5.19
N CYS A 278 -7.54 -14.35 4.61
CA CYS A 278 -8.79 -14.14 5.33
C CYS A 278 -9.34 -15.41 5.96
N ALA A 279 -9.15 -16.60 5.38
CA ALA A 279 -9.63 -17.85 5.97
C ALA A 279 -8.81 -18.27 7.20
N ASP A 280 -7.52 -17.93 7.22
CA ASP A 280 -6.59 -18.26 8.29
C ASP A 280 -6.50 -17.20 9.40
N PHE A 281 -6.84 -15.95 9.09
CA PHE A 281 -6.77 -14.82 10.01
C PHE A 281 -7.75 -14.95 11.19
N VAL A 282 -7.21 -14.77 12.40
CA VAL A 282 -7.98 -14.69 13.64
C VAL A 282 -7.86 -13.28 14.19
N PRO A 283 -8.92 -12.44 14.08
CA PRO A 283 -8.87 -11.08 14.58
C PRO A 283 -8.52 -11.05 16.08
N PRO A 284 -7.66 -10.11 16.53
CA PRO A 284 -7.41 -9.90 17.94
C PRO A 284 -8.73 -9.58 18.67
N GLY A 285 -8.89 -10.14 19.87
CA GLY A 285 -10.10 -10.04 20.70
C GLY A 285 -10.24 -8.72 21.43
#